data_AF-A0A0E2HBW4-F1
#
_entry.id   AF-A0A0E2HBW4-F1
#
_cell.length_a   1.000
_cell.length_b   1.000
_cell.length_c   1.000
_cell.angle_alpha   90.00
_cell.angle_beta   90.00
_cell.angle_gamma   90.00
#
_symmetry.space_group_name_H-M   'P 1'
#
loop_
_entity.id
_entity.type
_entity.pdbx_description
1 polymer ?
#
loop_
_entity_poly.entity_id
_entity_poly.type
_entity_poly.pdbx_seq_one_letter_code
_entity_poly.pdbx_strand_id
1 'polypeptide(L)'
;MGGIKTEAGKGRIVPIHSGILPLVEHRVSKYGKLLPCSDKDFRNQMDELLNQLGIPGDPKHTPHDCRHTFSMLCEKYEVNENDRKRMMGHSFKEDITNKVYGHRELEDLRKEIEKIEINL
;
A
#
# COMPACT_ATOMS: atom_id res chain seq x y z
N MET A 1 -0.96 10.85 10.29
CA MET A 1 -1.00 11.25 8.86
C MET A 1 0.38 11.18 8.19
N GLY A 2 0.93 9.98 7.98
CA GLY A 2 2.14 9.77 7.17
C GLY A 2 1.75 9.54 5.71
N GLY A 3 2.00 10.50 4.83
CA GLY A 3 1.66 10.38 3.39
C GLY A 3 1.20 11.68 2.74
N ILE A 4 0.87 12.70 3.52
CA ILE A 4 0.54 14.06 3.05
C ILE A 4 1.78 14.94 3.23
N LYS A 5 2.87 14.61 2.54
CA LYS A 5 4.08 15.47 2.54
C LYS A 5 4.32 16.14 1.18
N THR A 6 3.62 15.71 0.12
CA THR A 6 3.78 16.23 -1.24
C THR A 6 2.45 16.21 -1.99
N GLU A 7 2.31 17.04 -3.02
CA GLU A 7 1.14 17.05 -3.92
C GLU A 7 0.93 15.69 -4.63
N ALA A 8 2.01 14.93 -4.85
CA ALA A 8 1.96 13.54 -5.37
C ALA A 8 1.31 12.53 -4.39
N GLY A 9 1.16 12.91 -3.11
CA GLY A 9 0.49 12.08 -2.11
C GLY A 9 -1.04 12.28 -2.05
N LYS A 10 -1.59 13.34 -2.65
CA LYS A 10 -3.03 13.68 -2.59
C LYS A 10 -3.77 13.17 -3.83
N GLY A 11 -4.99 12.66 -3.67
CA GLY A 11 -5.85 12.25 -4.79
C GLY A 11 -5.39 11.03 -5.59
N ARG A 12 -4.49 10.21 -5.04
CA ARG A 12 -4.04 8.98 -5.71
C ARG A 12 -5.04 7.83 -5.54
N ILE A 13 -5.19 7.05 -6.59
CA ILE A 13 -5.99 5.82 -6.60
C ILE A 13 -5.04 4.65 -6.42
N VAL A 14 -5.35 3.76 -5.48
CA VAL A 14 -4.66 2.48 -5.27
C VAL A 14 -5.71 1.38 -5.41
N PRO A 15 -5.61 0.49 -6.40
CA PRO A 15 -6.56 -0.61 -6.53
C PRO A 15 -6.43 -1.57 -5.35
N ILE A 16 -7.51 -2.31 -5.10
CA ILE A 16 -7.56 -3.37 -4.09
C ILE A 16 -7.28 -4.68 -4.79
N HIS A 17 -6.26 -5.42 -4.33
CA HIS A 17 -5.97 -6.76 -4.83
C HIS A 17 -7.07 -7.75 -4.42
N SER A 18 -7.45 -8.64 -5.33
CA SER A 18 -8.40 -9.73 -5.14
C SER A 18 -8.25 -10.50 -3.82
N GLY A 19 -7.05 -10.95 -3.42
CA GLY A 19 -6.91 -11.73 -2.19
C GLY A 19 -7.04 -10.94 -0.88
N ILE A 20 -7.02 -9.60 -0.91
CA ILE A 20 -7.39 -8.78 0.26
C ILE A 20 -8.80 -8.17 0.15
N LEU A 21 -9.47 -8.32 -0.99
CA LEU A 21 -10.80 -7.77 -1.22
C LEU A 21 -11.83 -8.27 -0.18
N PRO A 22 -11.90 -9.58 0.16
CA PRO A 22 -12.83 -10.05 1.20
C PRO A 22 -12.60 -9.39 2.57
N LEU A 23 -11.33 -9.15 2.93
CA LEU A 23 -10.99 -8.47 4.19
C LEU A 23 -11.46 -7.01 4.17
N VAL A 24 -11.25 -6.32 3.05
CA VAL A 24 -11.69 -4.92 2.87
C VAL A 24 -13.21 -4.82 2.96
N GLU A 25 -13.93 -5.66 2.22
CA GLU A 25 -15.39 -5.70 2.22
C GLU A 25 -15.94 -5.98 3.62
N HIS A 26 -15.39 -6.97 4.32
CA HIS A 26 -15.79 -7.28 5.69
C HIS A 26 -15.59 -6.08 6.63
N ARG A 27 -14.44 -5.40 6.57
CA ARG A 27 -14.15 -4.24 7.42
C ARG A 27 -15.09 -3.08 7.12
N VAL A 28 -15.32 -2.77 5.85
CA VAL A 28 -16.23 -1.69 5.44
C VAL A 28 -17.67 -2.02 5.85
N SER A 29 -18.14 -3.25 5.62
CA SER A 29 -19.48 -3.68 6.02
C SER A 29 -19.68 -3.59 7.54
N LYS A 30 -18.69 -4.03 8.33
CA LYS A 30 -18.81 -4.10 9.80
C LYS A 30 -18.59 -2.76 10.50
N TYR A 31 -17.67 -1.93 10.00
CA TYR A 31 -17.22 -0.72 10.71
C TYR A 31 -17.46 0.59 9.95
N GLY A 32 -17.92 0.52 8.69
CA GLY A 32 -18.05 1.67 7.79
C GLY A 32 -16.70 2.22 7.27
N LYS A 33 -15.57 1.62 7.66
CA LYS A 33 -14.21 2.03 7.32
C LYS A 33 -13.22 0.87 7.49
N LEU A 34 -12.06 0.95 6.83
CA LEU A 34 -11.02 -0.07 6.88
C LEU A 34 -10.38 -0.23 8.27
N LEU A 35 -9.99 0.90 8.87
CA LEU A 35 -9.29 0.96 10.15
C LEU A 35 -10.08 1.84 11.12
N PRO A 36 -10.85 1.24 12.04
CA PRO A 36 -11.62 1.98 13.03
C PRO A 36 -10.82 2.34 14.29
N CYS A 37 -9.54 2.70 14.14
CA CYS A 37 -8.66 3.08 15.26
C CYS A 37 -7.75 4.26 14.89
N SER A 38 -7.10 4.87 15.89
CA SER A 38 -6.14 5.95 15.64
C SER A 38 -4.79 5.39 15.13
N ASP A 39 -3.97 6.25 14.52
CA ASP A 39 -2.59 5.92 14.12
C ASP A 39 -1.75 5.40 15.30
N LYS A 40 -1.99 5.94 16.51
CA LYS A 40 -1.28 5.54 17.73
C LYS A 40 -1.72 4.14 18.17
N ASP A 41 -3.04 3.92 18.23
CA ASP A 41 -3.58 2.62 18.66
C ASP A 41 -3.18 1.51 17.70
N PHE A 42 -3.19 1.78 16.38
CA PHE A 42 -2.73 0.82 15.38
C PHE A 42 -1.28 0.40 15.60
N ARG A 43 -0.38 1.35 15.88
CA ARG A 43 1.04 1.06 16.13
C ARG A 43 1.24 0.24 17.40
N ASN A 44 0.50 0.54 18.45
CA ASN A 44 0.55 -0.21 19.70
C ASN A 44 0.02 -1.64 19.51
N GLN A 45 -1.13 -1.79 18.86
CA GLN A 45 -1.71 -3.11 18.55
C GLN A 45 -0.79 -3.95 17.66
N MET A 46 -0.15 -3.33 16.66
CA MET A 46 0.83 -4.01 15.81
C MET A 46 2.03 -4.50 16.64
N ASP A 47 2.57 -3.65 17.52
CA ASP A 47 3.69 -4.03 18.39
C ASP A 47 3.32 -5.17 19.34
N GLU A 48 2.16 -5.10 19.99
CA GLU A 48 1.65 -6.17 20.85
C GLU A 48 1.52 -7.48 20.08
N LEU A 49 0.92 -7.43 18.88
CA LEU A 49 0.76 -8.61 18.02
C LEU A 49 2.10 -9.21 17.60
N LEU A 50 3.05 -8.38 17.18
CA LEU A 50 4.39 -8.85 16.77
C LEU A 50 5.13 -9.52 17.92
N ASN A 51 5.03 -8.96 19.13
CA ASN A 51 5.59 -9.59 20.33
C ASN A 51 4.91 -10.93 20.64
N GLN A 52 3.58 -11.00 20.56
CA GLN A 52 2.82 -12.24 20.75
C GLN A 52 3.18 -13.32 19.73
N LEU A 53 3.46 -12.93 18.49
CA LEU A 53 3.89 -13.83 17.42
C LEU A 53 5.39 -14.19 17.50
N GLY A 54 6.14 -13.63 18.46
CA GLY A 54 7.57 -13.89 18.62
C GLY A 54 8.45 -13.26 17.54
N ILE A 55 7.96 -12.21 16.85
CA ILE A 55 8.65 -11.50 15.77
C ILE A 55 8.76 -9.99 16.04
N PRO A 56 9.39 -9.56 17.14
CA PRO A 56 9.46 -8.14 17.51
C PRO A 56 10.28 -7.28 16.52
N GLY A 57 11.22 -7.91 15.80
CA GLY A 57 12.17 -7.25 14.90
C GLY A 57 13.34 -6.59 15.65
N ASP A 58 14.50 -6.51 15.00
CA ASP A 58 15.65 -5.70 15.44
C ASP A 58 16.30 -5.03 14.21
N PRO A 59 16.06 -3.73 13.96
CA PRO A 59 15.24 -2.81 14.75
C PRO A 59 13.75 -3.17 14.73
N LYS A 60 13.00 -2.66 15.72
CA LYS A 60 11.56 -2.89 15.88
C LYS A 60 10.76 -2.66 14.60
N HIS A 61 9.90 -3.61 14.28
CA HIS A 61 9.05 -3.52 13.11
C HIS A 61 8.01 -2.38 13.21
N THR A 62 7.74 -1.75 12.07
CA THR A 62 6.79 -0.64 11.98
C THR A 62 5.83 -0.82 10.81
N PRO A 63 4.69 -0.08 10.76
CA PRO A 63 3.84 -0.08 9.56
C PRO A 63 4.56 0.36 8.28
N HIS A 64 5.72 1.03 8.38
CA HIS A 64 6.53 1.39 7.22
C HIS A 64 7.16 0.16 6.53
N ASP A 65 7.38 -0.91 7.29
CA ASP A 65 7.94 -2.16 6.79
C ASP A 65 6.98 -2.79 5.79
N CYS A 66 5.67 -2.73 6.02
CA CYS A 66 4.66 -3.18 5.05
C CYS A 66 4.75 -2.41 3.73
N ARG A 67 5.08 -1.11 3.77
CA ARG A 67 5.30 -0.30 2.55
C ARG A 67 6.58 -0.72 1.82
N HIS A 68 7.64 -1.09 2.55
CA HIS A 68 8.85 -1.65 1.96
C HIS A 68 8.59 -3.04 1.35
N THR A 69 7.85 -3.91 2.04
CA THR A 69 7.48 -5.23 1.52
C THR A 69 6.63 -5.09 0.26
N PHE A 70 5.63 -4.20 0.25
CA PHE A 70 4.85 -3.92 -0.96
C PHE A 70 5.71 -3.45 -2.12
N SER A 71 6.67 -2.57 -1.85
CA SER A 71 7.64 -2.09 -2.84
C SER A 71 8.50 -3.21 -3.41
N MET A 72 9.01 -4.10 -2.56
CA MET A 72 9.80 -5.27 -2.96
C MET A 72 8.95 -6.27 -3.76
N LEU A 73 7.70 -6.51 -3.36
CA LEU A 73 6.78 -7.37 -4.12
C LEU A 73 6.51 -6.81 -5.52
N CYS A 74 6.30 -5.50 -5.63
CA CYS A 74 6.17 -4.85 -6.94
C CYS A 74 7.40 -5.10 -7.83
N GLU A 75 8.61 -5.05 -7.28
CA GLU A 75 9.84 -5.37 -8.03
C GLU A 75 9.89 -6.83 -8.43
N LYS A 76 9.63 -7.72 -7.47
CA LYS A 76 9.69 -9.17 -7.66
C LYS A 76 8.74 -9.68 -8.75
N TYR A 77 7.55 -9.10 -8.82
CA TYR A 77 6.50 -9.48 -9.78
C TYR A 77 6.43 -8.55 -11.00
N GLU A 78 7.48 -7.76 -11.24
CA GLU A 78 7.62 -6.90 -12.42
C GLU A 78 6.39 -5.98 -12.64
N VAL A 79 5.90 -5.43 -11.55
CA VAL A 79 4.92 -4.33 -11.57
C VAL A 79 5.60 -3.12 -12.20
N ASN A 80 4.95 -2.53 -13.20
CA ASN A 80 5.49 -1.42 -13.94
C ASN A 80 5.92 -0.28 -13.00
N GLU A 81 7.12 0.23 -13.22
CA GLU A 81 7.77 1.19 -12.31
C GLU A 81 6.95 2.48 -12.14
N ASN A 82 6.29 2.95 -13.20
CA ASN A 82 5.45 4.14 -13.14
C ASN A 82 4.20 3.90 -12.30
N ASP A 83 3.59 2.71 -12.40
CA ASP A 83 2.41 2.36 -11.60
C ASP A 83 2.79 2.16 -10.14
N ARG A 84 3.90 1.48 -9.86
CA ARG A 84 4.47 1.37 -8.52
C ARG A 84 4.73 2.74 -7.91
N LYS A 85 5.41 3.65 -8.62
CA LYS A 85 5.68 5.03 -8.16
C LYS A 85 4.38 5.78 -7.87
N ARG A 86 3.37 5.64 -8.74
CA ARG A 86 2.06 6.28 -8.59
C ARG A 86 1.30 5.76 -7.36
N MET A 87 1.25 4.45 -7.16
CA MET A 87 0.59 3.83 -6.01
C MET A 87 1.28 4.16 -4.68
N MET A 88 2.62 4.20 -4.69
CA MET A 88 3.44 4.54 -3.52
C MET A 88 3.49 6.05 -3.22
N GLY A 89 3.00 6.91 -4.11
CA GLY A 89 3.04 8.37 -3.98
C GLY A 89 4.45 8.95 -4.12
N HIS A 90 5.31 8.32 -4.92
CA HIS A 90 6.63 8.84 -5.25
C HIS A 90 6.53 9.95 -6.30
N SER A 91 7.45 10.93 -6.24
CA SER A 91 7.41 12.10 -7.11
C SER A 91 8.08 11.81 -8.46
N PHE A 92 7.41 12.16 -9.56
CA PHE A 92 7.93 12.05 -10.93
C PHE A 92 8.79 13.25 -11.36
N LYS A 93 9.59 13.84 -10.44
CA LYS A 93 10.30 15.11 -10.67
C LYS A 93 11.22 15.12 -11.90
N GLU A 94 11.76 13.97 -12.29
CA GLU A 94 12.69 13.84 -13.42
C GLU A 94 12.00 13.41 -14.72
N ASP A 95 10.69 13.16 -14.70
CA ASP A 95 9.99 12.46 -15.78
C ASP A 95 8.70 13.19 -16.20
N ILE A 96 8.89 14.41 -16.72
CA ILE A 96 7.83 15.34 -17.12
C ILE A 96 6.94 14.72 -18.23
N THR A 97 7.52 13.84 -19.05
CA THR A 97 6.85 13.15 -20.17
C THR A 97 5.78 12.16 -19.65
N ASN A 98 6.06 11.43 -18.57
CA ASN A 98 5.14 10.45 -17.98
C ASN A 98 3.99 11.09 -17.19
N LYS A 99 4.14 12.35 -16.75
CA LYS A 99 3.08 13.12 -16.10
C LYS A 99 1.94 13.49 -17.06
N VAL A 100 2.25 13.66 -18.35
CA VAL A 100 1.30 14.13 -19.39
C VAL A 100 0.61 12.97 -20.12
N TYR A 101 1.30 11.83 -20.33
CA TYR A 101 0.74 10.67 -21.04
C TYR A 101 0.15 9.57 -20.14
N GLY A 102 0.34 9.67 -18.83
CA GLY A 102 -0.01 8.61 -17.87
C GLY A 102 -1.47 8.57 -17.43
N HIS A 103 -2.45 8.71 -18.33
CA HIS A 103 -3.85 8.36 -18.04
C HIS A 103 -3.95 6.83 -17.95
N ARG A 104 -3.51 6.27 -16.83
CA ARG A 104 -3.73 4.85 -16.53
C ARG A 104 -5.11 4.71 -15.93
N GLU A 105 -5.92 3.89 -16.56
CA GLU A 105 -7.23 3.54 -16.05
C GLU A 105 -7.07 2.74 -14.76
N LEU A 106 -8.07 2.80 -13.87
CA LEU A 106 -8.10 2.02 -12.63
C LEU A 106 -7.85 0.52 -12.92
N GLU A 107 -8.39 0.04 -14.04
CA GLU A 107 -8.26 -1.35 -14.46
C GLU A 107 -6.83 -1.73 -14.84
N ASP A 108 -6.05 -0.81 -15.41
CA ASP A 108 -4.64 -1.08 -15.72
C ASP A 108 -3.81 -1.19 -14.45
N LEU A 109 -4.08 -0.32 -13.46
CA LEU A 109 -3.44 -0.41 -12.14
C LEU A 109 -3.84 -1.69 -11.42
N ARG A 110 -5.10 -2.14 -11.58
CA ARG A 110 -5.58 -3.40 -11.01
C ARG A 110 -4.82 -4.58 -11.61
N LYS A 111 -4.74 -4.67 -12.94
CA LYS A 111 -3.96 -5.72 -13.63
C LYS A 111 -2.51 -5.79 -13.16
N GLU A 112 -1.89 -4.64 -12.93
CA GLU A 112 -0.52 -4.57 -12.40
C GLU A 112 -0.42 -5.08 -10.97
N ILE A 113 -1.33 -4.68 -10.06
CA ILE A 113 -1.34 -5.21 -8.69
C ILE A 113 -1.59 -6.73 -8.66
N GLU A 114 -2.48 -7.25 -9.51
CA GLU A 114 -2.82 -8.68 -9.57
C GLU A 114 -1.67 -9.57 -10.05
N LYS A 115 -0.56 -9.01 -10.54
CA LYS A 115 0.67 -9.79 -10.78
C LYS A 115 1.27 -10.33 -9.49
N ILE A 116 1.00 -9.70 -8.34
CA ILE A 116 1.57 -10.08 -7.06
C ILE A 116 0.89 -11.35 -6.58
N GLU A 117 1.57 -12.48 -6.70
CA GLU A 117 1.02 -13.73 -6.19
C GLU A 117 1.04 -13.74 -4.65
N ILE A 118 -0.12 -14.01 -4.06
CA ILE A 118 -0.32 -14.13 -2.62
C ILE A 118 -0.81 -15.53 -2.31
N ASN A 119 -0.06 -16.23 -1.46
CA ASN A 119 -0.47 -17.50 -0.86
C ASN A 119 -1.09 -17.16 0.50
N LEU A 120 -2.41 -16.99 0.53
CA LEU A 120 -3.21 -16.75 1.74
C LEU A 120 -3.92 -18.02 2.18
#